data_AF-A0A8W8L9C2-F1
#
_entry.id   AF-A0A8W8L9C2-F1
#
_cell.length_a   1.000
_cell.length_b   1.000
_cell.length_c   1.000
_cell.angle_alpha   90.00
_cell.angle_beta   90.00
_cell.angle_gamma   90.00
#
_symmetry.space_group_name_H-M   'P 1'
#
loop_
_entity.id
_entity.type
_entity.pdbx_description
1 polymer ?
#
loop_
_entity_poly.entity_id
_entity_poly.type
_entity_poly.pdbx_seq_one_letter_code
_entity_poly.pdbx_strand_id
1 'polypeptide(L)'
;MTIPRLIIYICVWTLFYFQGFNANPRKAKIHQWASVITGFSSQWTSKRYSANQILGKPNVYPKYVDSDRSWTHAGGQNHILQYLEMKFPRKIYVTSVNIYETLNAGAVVRISAKSPNDQWVEIFWTTQALHIKRARKFSPRIKRVKFPFNELRIEIDCSVSNSYVEIDAVEIVGDANRQCFGNISLHYGNSCYMIKNDKVSGDVAFARCLRFGGHLATFETLEEAMLMKDTLTTMRTGVSYFVGGRNINRRKPGGDWRWIKQGTMTNMTYFAFGSGEPNGTEQSPQDCLMFYAGDGYKFHDAKCSGMIGGYICEF
;
A
#
# COMPACT_ATOMS: atom_id res chain seq x y z
N MET A 1 11.28 31.91 -77.16
CA MET A 1 10.97 30.50 -76.85
C MET A 1 11.85 30.08 -75.69
N THR A 2 11.31 30.11 -74.47
CA THR A 2 12.05 29.83 -73.23
C THR A 2 11.39 28.65 -72.51
N ILE A 3 12.21 27.63 -72.26
CA ILE A 3 11.91 26.37 -71.59
C ILE A 3 11.71 26.61 -70.08
N PRO A 4 10.76 25.94 -69.38
CA PRO A 4 10.56 26.13 -67.95
C PRO A 4 11.38 25.18 -67.07
N ARG A 5 11.92 25.76 -65.99
CA ARG A 5 12.12 25.28 -64.61
C ARG A 5 12.67 23.87 -64.33
N LEU A 6 13.74 23.82 -63.53
CA LEU A 6 13.83 22.93 -62.36
C LEU A 6 14.65 23.61 -61.24
N ILE A 7 13.99 24.07 -60.18
CA ILE A 7 14.64 24.49 -58.93
C ILE A 7 14.55 23.30 -57.97
N ILE A 8 15.71 22.78 -57.59
CA ILE A 8 15.86 21.69 -56.63
C ILE A 8 15.71 22.28 -55.22
N TYR A 9 14.64 21.93 -54.50
CA TYR A 9 14.53 22.17 -53.06
C TYR A 9 15.06 20.94 -52.32
N ILE A 10 16.23 21.08 -51.69
CA ILE A 10 16.76 20.09 -50.74
C ILE A 10 16.08 20.32 -49.39
N CYS A 11 15.09 19.49 -49.05
CA CYS A 11 14.57 19.40 -47.69
C CYS A 11 15.55 18.59 -46.83
N VAL A 12 16.35 19.27 -46.01
CA VAL A 12 17.15 18.64 -44.96
C VAL A 12 16.22 18.25 -43.82
N TRP A 13 15.85 16.97 -43.77
CA TRP A 13 15.20 16.39 -42.59
C TRP A 13 16.27 16.18 -41.51
N THR A 14 16.46 17.15 -40.63
CA THR A 14 17.10 16.86 -39.34
C THR A 14 16.15 16.00 -38.53
N LEU A 15 16.36 14.68 -38.56
CA LEU A 15 15.81 13.75 -37.60
C LEU A 15 16.32 14.16 -36.21
N PHE A 16 15.54 14.99 -35.50
CA PHE A 16 15.65 15.08 -34.05
C PHE A 16 15.22 13.73 -33.50
N TYR A 17 16.21 12.86 -33.30
CA TYR A 17 16.08 11.64 -32.51
C TYR A 17 15.78 12.11 -31.09
N PHE A 18 14.48 12.28 -30.76
CA PHE A 18 14.04 12.31 -29.38
C PHE A 18 14.37 10.94 -28.80
N GLN A 19 15.57 10.82 -28.22
CA GLN A 19 15.81 9.82 -27.20
C GLN A 19 14.80 10.15 -26.09
N GLY A 20 13.67 9.44 -26.12
CA GLY A 20 12.74 9.43 -25.02
C GLY A 20 13.50 9.04 -23.78
N PHE A 21 13.80 10.01 -22.93
CA PHE A 21 14.18 9.75 -21.56
C PHE A 21 13.03 8.97 -20.95
N ASN A 22 13.21 7.65 -20.86
CA ASN A 22 12.34 6.76 -20.10
C ASN A 22 12.63 6.99 -18.60
N ALA A 23 12.40 8.22 -18.15
CA ALA A 23 12.37 8.57 -16.75
C ALA A 23 11.02 8.06 -16.24
N ASN A 24 11.02 6.85 -15.69
CA ASN A 24 9.90 6.34 -14.91
C ASN A 24 9.65 7.39 -13.80
N PRO A 25 8.57 8.21 -13.86
CA PRO A 25 8.42 9.31 -12.93
C PRO A 25 8.27 8.69 -11.54
N ARG A 26 9.24 8.93 -10.65
CA ARG A 26 9.04 8.60 -9.23
C ARG A 26 7.79 9.34 -8.80
N LYS A 27 6.69 8.62 -8.57
CA LYS A 27 5.45 9.21 -8.07
C LYS A 27 5.80 10.06 -6.84
N ALA A 28 5.37 11.32 -6.86
CA ALA A 28 5.62 12.24 -5.76
C ALA A 28 5.00 11.67 -4.47
N LYS A 29 5.75 11.74 -3.37
CA LYS A 29 5.24 11.34 -2.05
C LYS A 29 4.15 12.32 -1.62
N ILE A 30 3.12 11.80 -0.96
CA ILE A 30 2.07 12.58 -0.30
C ILE A 30 2.59 12.98 1.07
N HIS A 31 2.62 14.28 1.31
CA HIS A 31 2.88 14.87 2.62
C HIS A 31 1.56 15.36 3.21
N GLN A 32 1.24 14.96 4.43
CA GLN A 32 0.05 15.45 5.12
C GLN A 32 0.30 15.59 6.62
N TRP A 33 -0.39 16.56 7.20
CA TRP A 33 -0.27 16.97 8.59
C TRP A 33 -1.45 16.44 9.39
N ALA A 34 -1.25 16.27 10.69
CA ALA A 34 -2.35 15.98 11.61
C ALA A 34 -3.44 17.04 11.44
N SER A 35 -4.69 16.60 11.25
CA SER A 35 -5.82 17.49 10.94
C SER A 35 -6.93 17.41 11.97
N VAL A 36 -6.98 16.33 12.76
CA VAL A 36 -8.01 16.12 13.80
C VAL A 36 -7.38 15.36 14.97
N ILE A 37 -7.67 15.78 16.20
CA ILE A 37 -7.37 15.01 17.41
C ILE A 37 -8.51 14.02 17.68
N THR A 38 -8.17 12.75 17.89
CA THR A 38 -9.15 11.69 18.20
C THR A 38 -9.09 11.20 19.64
N GLY A 39 -8.00 11.49 20.35
CA GLY A 39 -7.83 11.13 21.76
C GLY A 39 -6.52 11.70 22.32
N PHE A 40 -6.43 11.87 23.63
CA PHE A 40 -5.20 12.26 24.32
C PHE A 40 -5.30 11.92 25.81
N SER A 41 -4.16 11.69 26.47
CA SER A 41 -4.12 11.44 27.92
C SER A 41 -4.37 12.71 28.72
N SER A 42 -3.62 13.77 28.41
CA SER A 42 -3.68 15.04 29.13
C SER A 42 -3.22 16.20 28.25
N GLN A 43 -3.49 17.41 28.72
CA GLN A 43 -3.02 18.66 28.14
C GLN A 43 -2.97 19.74 29.24
N TRP A 44 -2.16 20.77 29.08
CA TRP A 44 -2.08 21.86 30.08
C TRP A 44 -3.39 22.63 30.24
N THR A 45 -3.94 23.14 29.13
CA THR A 45 -5.27 23.78 29.10
C THR A 45 -6.00 23.42 27.81
N SER A 46 -7.29 23.79 27.73
CA SER A 46 -8.10 23.59 26.53
C SER A 46 -7.76 24.52 25.37
N LYS A 47 -7.02 25.62 25.61
CA LYS A 47 -6.63 26.61 24.59
C LYS A 47 -5.13 26.58 24.34
N ARG A 48 -4.36 26.88 25.39
CA ARG A 48 -2.90 26.93 25.38
C ARG A 48 -2.31 25.57 25.70
N TYR A 49 -1.30 25.19 24.93
CA TYR A 49 -0.67 23.88 25.00
C TYR A 49 -1.63 22.68 24.93
N SER A 50 -2.76 22.87 24.25
CA SER A 50 -3.76 21.84 24.04
C SER A 50 -3.29 20.80 23.02
N ALA A 51 -3.93 19.63 22.99
CA ALA A 51 -3.66 18.62 21.96
C ALA A 51 -3.89 19.18 20.54
N ASN A 52 -4.81 20.14 20.38
CA ASN A 52 -5.07 20.80 19.11
C ASN A 52 -3.90 21.62 18.57
N GLN A 53 -2.88 21.90 19.38
CA GLN A 53 -1.70 22.64 18.93
C GLN A 53 -0.85 21.85 17.92
N ILE A 54 -0.95 20.52 17.87
CA ILE A 54 -0.19 19.71 16.90
C ILE A 54 -0.79 19.71 15.49
N LEU A 55 -1.94 20.37 15.29
CA LEU A 55 -2.69 20.34 14.04
C LEU A 55 -2.08 21.29 13.00
N GLY A 56 -1.97 20.81 11.76
CA GLY A 56 -1.42 21.57 10.65
C GLY A 56 0.12 21.54 10.61
N LYS A 57 0.69 22.52 9.89
CA LYS A 57 2.14 22.66 9.75
C LYS A 57 2.76 23.14 11.08
N PRO A 58 4.04 22.83 11.34
CA PRO A 58 4.74 23.27 12.53
C PRO A 58 4.78 24.81 12.54
N ASN A 59 4.50 25.42 13.69
CA ASN A 59 4.48 26.87 13.84
C ASN A 59 5.41 27.39 14.96
N VAL A 60 6.13 26.46 15.63
CA VAL A 60 7.17 26.72 16.64
C VAL A 60 8.55 26.27 16.14
N TYR A 61 8.66 25.08 15.56
CA TYR A 61 9.87 24.54 14.96
C TYR A 61 10.39 25.48 13.86
N PRO A 62 11.72 25.73 13.73
CA PRO A 62 12.84 25.05 14.39
C PRO A 62 13.30 25.65 15.72
N LYS A 63 12.52 26.54 16.35
CA LYS A 63 12.91 27.19 17.61
C LYS A 63 12.80 26.19 18.78
N TYR A 64 13.81 26.21 19.66
CA TYR A 64 13.76 25.51 20.94
C TYR A 64 13.25 26.48 22.00
N VAL A 65 11.95 26.46 22.28
CA VAL A 65 11.29 27.43 23.15
C VAL A 65 10.03 26.83 23.74
N ASP A 66 9.73 27.22 24.98
CA ASP A 66 8.42 27.00 25.61
C ASP A 66 7.39 27.89 24.91
N SER A 67 6.38 27.27 24.28
CA SER A 67 5.41 27.98 23.46
C SER A 67 4.00 27.43 23.65
N ASP A 68 3.05 28.31 23.92
CA ASP A 68 1.63 27.95 24.07
C ASP A 68 0.97 27.42 22.78
N ARG A 69 1.71 27.47 21.66
CA ARG A 69 1.39 26.93 20.34
C ARG A 69 1.93 25.51 20.08
N SER A 70 2.50 24.84 21.08
CA SER A 70 2.86 23.41 21.05
C SER A 70 2.09 22.65 22.15
N TRP A 71 1.79 21.37 21.96
CA TRP A 71 1.18 20.55 23.02
C TRP A 71 2.17 20.32 24.16
N THR A 72 1.68 20.34 25.40
CA THR A 72 2.36 19.78 26.58
C THR A 72 1.37 19.08 27.51
N HIS A 73 1.86 18.18 28.35
CA HIS A 73 1.06 17.44 29.32
C HIS A 73 0.54 18.33 30.46
N ALA A 74 -0.48 17.84 31.19
CA ALA A 74 -0.96 18.53 32.39
C ALA A 74 0.11 18.55 33.51
N GLY A 75 0.06 19.59 34.37
CA GLY A 75 0.97 19.72 35.50
C GLY A 75 0.96 18.51 36.44
N GLY A 76 2.15 18.11 36.90
CA GLY A 76 2.31 16.96 37.80
C GLY A 76 2.13 15.58 37.15
N GLN A 77 1.92 15.48 35.84
CA GLN A 77 1.74 14.21 35.12
C GLN A 77 2.98 13.73 34.34
N ASN A 78 4.16 14.29 34.63
CA ASN A 78 5.43 13.92 34.01
C ASN A 78 5.83 12.45 34.27
N HIS A 79 5.32 11.81 35.33
CA HIS A 79 5.63 10.41 35.67
C HIS A 79 4.69 9.38 35.02
N ILE A 80 3.70 9.85 34.25
CA ILE A 80 2.73 8.98 33.57
C ILE A 80 3.03 9.01 32.08
N LEU A 81 3.02 7.84 31.45
CA LEU A 81 3.14 7.72 29.99
C LEU A 81 1.97 8.45 29.32
N GLN A 82 2.29 9.50 28.57
CA GLN A 82 1.30 10.33 27.88
C GLN A 82 1.02 9.76 26.49
N TYR A 83 -0.14 10.10 25.91
CA TYR A 83 -0.45 9.76 24.53
C TYR A 83 -1.21 10.86 23.81
N LEU A 84 -1.03 10.91 22.49
CA LEU A 84 -1.81 11.71 21.55
C LEU A 84 -2.28 10.81 20.41
N GLU A 85 -3.56 10.86 20.09
CA GLU A 85 -4.19 10.18 18.97
C GLU A 85 -4.71 11.22 17.97
N MET A 86 -4.36 11.03 16.71
CA MET A 86 -4.63 12.02 15.66
C MET A 86 -4.92 11.36 14.31
N LYS A 87 -5.78 12.02 13.53
CA LYS A 87 -6.12 11.68 12.16
C LYS A 87 -5.48 12.63 11.15
N PHE A 88 -5.29 12.10 9.96
CA PHE A 88 -4.77 12.77 8.77
C PHE A 88 -5.83 12.74 7.65
N PRO A 89 -5.78 13.69 6.69
CA PRO A 89 -6.81 13.82 5.66
C PRO A 89 -7.07 12.57 4.81
N ARG A 90 -6.04 11.76 4.51
CA ARG A 90 -6.14 10.62 3.58
C ARG A 90 -5.47 9.37 4.12
N LYS A 91 -6.08 8.20 3.92
CA LYS A 91 -5.40 6.90 4.11
C LYS A 91 -4.32 6.75 3.04
N ILE A 92 -3.07 6.57 3.47
CA ILE A 92 -1.92 6.37 2.59
C ILE A 92 -1.04 5.24 3.12
N TYR A 93 -0.19 4.69 2.26
CA TYR A 93 0.87 3.77 2.65
C TYR A 93 2.02 4.58 3.21
N VAL A 94 2.00 4.81 4.52
CA VAL A 94 3.00 5.65 5.20
C VAL A 94 4.38 5.01 5.13
N THR A 95 5.34 5.78 4.64
CA THR A 95 6.76 5.43 4.58
C THR A 95 7.58 6.18 5.62
N SER A 96 7.06 7.28 6.16
CA SER A 96 7.75 8.07 7.20
C SER A 96 6.75 8.79 8.09
N VAL A 97 7.08 8.87 9.37
CA VAL A 97 6.39 9.72 10.36
C VAL A 97 7.41 10.75 10.83
N ASN A 98 7.05 12.03 10.84
CA ASN A 98 7.87 13.11 11.36
C ASN A 98 7.15 13.80 12.51
N ILE A 99 7.80 13.86 13.67
CA ILE A 99 7.28 14.51 14.87
C ILE A 99 8.18 15.70 15.19
N TYR A 100 7.60 16.88 15.30
CA TYR A 100 8.32 18.14 15.52
C TYR A 100 8.35 18.43 17.02
N GLU A 101 9.47 18.11 17.66
CA GLU A 101 9.68 18.26 19.10
C GLU A 101 10.39 19.61 19.36
N THR A 102 9.81 20.48 20.18
CA THR A 102 10.26 21.89 20.33
C THR A 102 10.73 22.27 21.72
N LEU A 103 10.43 21.46 22.75
CA LEU A 103 11.01 21.59 24.09
C LEU A 103 11.27 20.21 24.69
N ASN A 104 12.45 20.02 25.30
CA ASN A 104 12.90 18.76 25.91
C ASN A 104 12.60 17.51 25.03
N ALA A 105 13.09 17.54 23.80
CA ALA A 105 12.83 16.52 22.77
C ALA A 105 13.40 15.14 23.12
N GLY A 106 12.99 14.10 22.38
CA GLY A 106 13.43 12.71 22.55
C GLY A 106 12.50 11.86 23.43
N ALA A 107 11.37 12.40 23.83
CA ALA A 107 10.43 11.77 24.76
C ALA A 107 9.47 10.77 24.09
N VAL A 108 9.33 10.78 22.76
CA VAL A 108 8.45 9.84 22.04
C VAL A 108 9.05 8.42 22.09
N VAL A 109 8.32 7.50 22.73
CA VAL A 109 8.77 6.10 22.93
C VAL A 109 8.03 5.08 22.08
N ARG A 110 6.82 5.41 21.60
CA ARG A 110 6.01 4.50 20.79
C ARG A 110 5.22 5.25 19.73
N ILE A 111 5.10 4.66 18.54
CA ILE A 111 4.19 5.10 17.48
C ILE A 111 3.40 3.88 17.01
N SER A 112 2.08 4.01 17.01
CA SER A 112 1.15 2.97 16.57
C SER A 112 0.23 3.49 15.48
N ALA A 113 -0.01 2.68 14.46
CA ALA A 113 -0.95 2.95 13.38
C ALA A 113 -2.28 2.23 13.63
N LYS A 114 -3.41 2.90 13.37
CA LYS A 114 -4.73 2.27 13.44
C LYS A 114 -4.92 1.34 12.23
N SER A 115 -5.23 0.07 12.48
CA SER A 115 -5.49 -0.92 11.45
C SER A 115 -6.91 -0.81 10.87
N PRO A 116 -7.20 -1.44 9.73
CA PRO A 116 -8.56 -1.50 9.18
C PRO A 116 -9.59 -2.16 10.11
N ASN A 117 -9.14 -2.95 11.09
CA ASN A 117 -9.99 -3.64 12.07
C ASN A 117 -10.03 -2.87 13.41
N ASP A 118 -9.72 -1.57 13.39
CA ASP A 118 -9.68 -0.68 14.55
C ASP A 118 -8.71 -1.08 15.68
N GLN A 119 -7.68 -1.85 15.36
CA GLN A 119 -6.62 -2.22 16.31
C GLN A 119 -5.39 -1.33 16.17
N TRP A 120 -4.77 -0.95 17.28
CA TRP A 120 -3.47 -0.26 17.27
C TRP A 120 -2.35 -1.25 16.94
N VAL A 121 -1.63 -1.00 15.86
CA VAL A 121 -0.46 -1.78 15.43
C VAL A 121 0.79 -0.96 15.65
N GLU A 122 1.67 -1.42 16.54
CA GLU A 122 2.95 -0.75 16.81
C GLU A 122 3.85 -0.76 15.56
N ILE A 123 4.27 0.44 15.15
CA ILE A 123 5.16 0.65 14.00
C ILE A 123 6.52 1.21 14.39
N PHE A 124 6.67 1.70 15.62
CA PHE A 124 7.96 2.07 16.21
C PHE A 124 7.87 1.97 17.73
N TRP A 125 8.95 1.51 18.36
CA TRP A 125 9.11 1.54 19.81
C TRP A 125 10.59 1.65 20.21
N THR A 126 10.82 2.14 21.42
CA THR A 126 12.13 2.15 22.09
C THR A 126 11.92 1.95 23.59
N THR A 127 12.87 1.33 24.28
CA THR A 127 12.88 1.25 25.76
C THR A 127 13.37 2.54 26.40
N GLN A 128 14.14 3.35 25.67
CA GLN A 128 14.82 4.51 26.21
C GLN A 128 14.31 5.78 25.54
N ALA A 129 13.65 6.61 26.34
CA ALA A 129 13.41 8.00 26.02
C ALA A 129 14.70 8.81 26.24
N LEU A 130 14.88 9.87 25.46
CA LEU A 130 16.06 10.72 25.47
C LEU A 130 15.69 12.12 25.98
N HIS A 131 16.59 12.76 26.72
CA HIS A 131 16.46 14.17 27.10
C HIS A 131 17.33 15.05 26.20
N ILE A 132 16.73 15.64 25.15
CA ILE A 132 17.44 16.42 24.15
C ILE A 132 17.03 17.89 24.28
N LYS A 133 17.98 18.74 24.70
CA LYS A 133 17.79 20.20 24.88
C LYS A 133 17.96 21.00 23.58
N ARG A 134 17.32 20.55 22.51
CA ARG A 134 17.22 21.26 21.23
C ARG A 134 15.97 20.83 20.48
N ALA A 135 15.42 21.71 19.65
CA ALA A 135 14.32 21.37 18.77
C ALA A 135 14.79 20.40 17.67
N ARG A 136 13.93 19.46 17.28
CA ARG A 136 14.24 18.50 16.23
C ARG A 136 13.01 18.05 15.48
N LYS A 137 13.24 17.60 14.25
CA LYS A 137 12.32 16.72 13.53
C LYS A 137 12.72 15.28 13.85
N PHE A 138 11.93 14.60 14.67
CA PHE A 138 12.10 13.19 14.95
C PHE A 138 11.45 12.35 13.86
N SER A 139 12.27 11.62 13.11
CA SER A 139 11.86 10.78 11.97
C SER A 139 12.41 9.36 12.13
N PRO A 140 11.86 8.54 13.04
CA PRO A 140 12.38 7.20 13.28
C PRO A 140 12.17 6.27 12.07
N ARG A 141 12.96 5.20 12.02
CA ARG A 141 12.70 4.09 11.09
C ARG A 141 11.48 3.33 11.60
N ILE A 142 10.38 3.37 10.85
CA ILE A 142 9.15 2.65 11.17
C ILE A 142 9.11 1.26 10.53
N LYS A 143 8.48 0.30 11.20
CA LYS A 143 8.07 -0.99 10.65
C LYS A 143 7.03 -0.74 9.56
N ARG A 144 7.28 -1.25 8.35
CA ARG A 144 6.32 -1.16 7.26
C ARG A 144 5.11 -2.04 7.52
N VAL A 145 3.93 -1.47 7.38
CA VAL A 145 2.64 -2.19 7.40
C VAL A 145 2.09 -2.37 5.99
N LYS A 146 1.30 -3.42 5.78
CA LYS A 146 0.74 -3.79 4.47
C LYS A 146 -0.58 -3.09 4.13
N PHE A 147 -1.10 -2.25 5.03
CA PHE A 147 -2.35 -1.53 4.86
C PHE A 147 -2.11 -0.01 4.89
N PRO A 148 -2.92 0.78 4.19
CA PRO A 148 -2.87 2.23 4.31
C PRO A 148 -3.55 2.66 5.61
N PHE A 149 -3.06 3.72 6.24
CA PHE A 149 -3.66 4.30 7.44
C PHE A 149 -3.62 5.82 7.40
N ASN A 150 -4.48 6.43 8.21
CA ASN A 150 -4.54 7.88 8.41
C ASN A 150 -4.77 8.23 9.88
N GLU A 151 -4.50 7.32 10.80
CA GLU A 151 -4.65 7.55 12.23
C GLU A 151 -3.45 6.97 12.97
N LEU A 152 -2.85 7.81 13.82
CA LEU A 152 -1.67 7.49 14.62
C LEU A 152 -1.95 7.74 16.09
N ARG A 153 -1.35 6.89 16.92
CA ARG A 153 -1.13 7.14 18.34
C ARG A 153 0.36 7.29 18.58
N ILE A 154 0.77 8.36 19.24
CA ILE A 154 2.13 8.51 19.76
C ILE A 154 2.09 8.46 21.27
N GLU A 155 3.07 7.80 21.88
CA GLU A 155 3.21 7.73 23.34
C GLU A 155 4.54 8.35 23.76
N ILE A 156 4.48 9.13 24.84
CA ILE A 156 5.48 10.13 25.20
C ILE A 156 5.82 9.94 26.67
N ASP A 157 7.08 9.61 26.94
CA ASP A 157 7.62 9.52 28.29
C ASP A 157 8.14 10.90 28.71
N CYS A 158 7.28 11.65 29.40
CA CYS A 158 7.60 13.00 29.86
C CYS A 158 8.55 13.01 31.08
N SER A 159 8.84 11.85 31.68
CA SER A 159 9.64 11.77 32.90
C SER A 159 11.11 12.14 32.67
N VAL A 160 11.57 12.04 31.41
CA VAL A 160 12.96 12.27 31.00
C VAL A 160 13.51 13.65 31.33
N SER A 161 12.67 14.67 31.41
CA SER A 161 13.13 16.06 31.48
C SER A 161 12.98 16.71 32.86
N ASN A 162 12.25 16.07 33.79
CA ASN A 162 11.74 16.69 35.02
C ASN A 162 11.07 18.07 34.79
N SER A 163 10.57 18.30 33.57
CA SER A 163 10.01 19.55 33.07
C SER A 163 8.98 19.24 31.97
N TYR A 164 8.57 20.25 31.19
CA TYR A 164 7.62 20.09 30.10
C TYR A 164 8.29 19.55 28.84
N VAL A 165 7.62 18.62 28.18
CA VAL A 165 7.97 18.15 26.83
C VAL A 165 6.97 18.75 25.87
N GLU A 166 7.44 19.31 24.75
CA GLU A 166 6.56 19.97 23.79
C GLU A 166 6.63 19.41 22.38
N ILE A 167 5.45 19.19 21.80
CA ILE A 167 5.25 18.73 20.42
C ILE A 167 4.50 19.80 19.63
N ASP A 168 5.08 20.27 18.52
CA ASP A 168 4.54 21.33 17.68
C ASP A 168 3.68 20.79 16.53
N ALA A 169 4.07 19.66 15.92
CA ALA A 169 3.30 19.08 14.81
C ALA A 169 3.66 17.62 14.57
N VAL A 170 2.77 16.93 13.85
CA VAL A 170 3.01 15.57 13.32
C VAL A 170 2.67 15.52 11.84
N GLU A 171 3.57 14.93 11.05
CA GLU A 171 3.44 14.71 9.62
C GLU A 171 3.56 13.22 9.30
N ILE A 172 2.75 12.74 8.36
CA ILE A 172 2.98 11.46 7.70
C ILE A 172 3.29 11.67 6.22
N VAL A 173 4.24 10.88 5.73
CA VAL A 173 4.69 10.89 4.34
C VAL A 173 4.55 9.48 3.77
N GLY A 174 3.98 9.35 2.59
CA GLY A 174 3.74 8.04 1.98
C GLY A 174 3.20 8.11 0.56
N ASP A 175 2.66 7.00 0.09
CA ASP A 175 2.09 6.87 -1.26
C ASP A 175 0.58 6.68 -1.19
N ALA A 176 -0.14 7.20 -2.19
CA ALA A 176 -1.58 6.94 -2.34
C ALA A 176 -1.86 5.44 -2.49
N ASN A 177 -0.96 4.73 -3.17
CA ASN A 177 -1.14 3.33 -3.50
C ASN A 177 0.01 2.49 -2.95
N ARG A 178 -0.21 1.19 -2.82
CA ARG A 178 0.78 0.27 -2.27
C ARG A 178 2.01 0.24 -3.18
N GLN A 179 3.19 0.51 -2.62
CA GLN A 179 4.42 0.25 -3.35
C GLN A 179 4.62 -1.27 -3.41
N CYS A 180 4.33 -1.87 -4.55
CA CYS A 180 4.60 -3.29 -4.76
C CYS A 180 6.11 -3.54 -4.71
N PHE A 181 6.52 -4.52 -3.90
CA PHE A 181 7.93 -4.79 -3.66
C PHE A 181 8.48 -5.77 -4.69
N GLY A 182 9.57 -5.40 -5.35
CA GLY A 182 10.28 -6.25 -6.31
C GLY A 182 10.08 -5.84 -7.77
N ASN A 183 11.00 -6.24 -8.65
CA ASN A 183 11.06 -5.83 -10.06
C ASN A 183 9.96 -6.45 -10.95
N ILE A 184 8.98 -7.16 -10.39
CA ILE A 184 7.89 -7.79 -11.14
C ILE A 184 6.63 -7.60 -10.32
N SER A 185 5.98 -6.45 -10.50
CA SER A 185 4.67 -6.23 -9.91
C SER A 185 3.81 -5.32 -10.77
N LEU A 186 2.74 -5.88 -11.33
CA LEU A 186 1.64 -5.07 -11.85
C LEU A 186 0.90 -4.47 -10.64
N HIS A 187 0.62 -3.18 -10.71
CA HIS A 187 -0.10 -2.45 -9.67
C HIS A 187 -1.46 -2.01 -10.20
N TYR A 188 -2.54 -2.43 -9.55
CA TYR A 188 -3.88 -1.92 -9.84
C TYR A 188 -4.66 -1.70 -8.54
N GLY A 189 -5.29 -0.52 -8.41
CA GLY A 189 -5.97 -0.14 -7.18
C GLY A 189 -5.05 -0.17 -5.95
N ASN A 190 -5.36 -1.03 -4.97
CA ASN A 190 -4.55 -1.28 -3.77
C ASN A 190 -3.82 -2.64 -3.81
N SER A 191 -3.96 -3.38 -4.92
CA SER A 191 -3.45 -4.73 -5.10
C SER A 191 -2.14 -4.74 -5.86
N CYS A 192 -1.24 -5.61 -5.41
CA CYS A 192 0.03 -5.88 -6.04
C CYS A 192 0.03 -7.30 -6.60
N TYR A 193 0.34 -7.45 -7.89
CA TYR A 193 0.34 -8.75 -8.54
C TYR A 193 1.74 -9.21 -8.91
N MET A 194 2.14 -10.40 -8.47
CA MET A 194 3.39 -11.05 -8.86
C MET A 194 3.11 -12.19 -9.83
N ILE A 195 3.58 -12.05 -11.07
CA ILE A 195 3.41 -13.05 -12.13
C ILE A 195 4.63 -13.98 -12.12
N LYS A 196 4.40 -15.29 -12.03
CA LYS A 196 5.46 -16.31 -11.97
C LYS A 196 5.30 -17.29 -13.13
N ASN A 197 6.39 -17.54 -13.84
CA ASN A 197 6.46 -18.45 -14.99
C ASN A 197 7.06 -19.80 -14.58
N ASP A 198 6.66 -20.32 -13.41
CA ASP A 198 7.13 -21.62 -12.94
C ASP A 198 6.06 -22.67 -13.24
N LYS A 199 6.46 -23.80 -13.84
CA LYS A 199 5.54 -24.92 -14.09
C LYS A 199 5.22 -25.65 -12.79
N VAL A 200 4.00 -25.49 -12.27
CA VAL A 200 3.54 -26.09 -11.01
C VAL A 200 2.06 -26.47 -11.08
N SER A 201 1.60 -27.28 -10.12
CA SER A 201 0.17 -27.54 -9.93
C SER A 201 -0.51 -26.34 -9.25
N GLY A 202 -1.84 -26.26 -9.38
CA GLY A 202 -2.65 -25.20 -8.77
C GLY A 202 -2.51 -25.18 -7.24
N ASP A 203 -2.49 -26.35 -6.60
CA ASP A 203 -2.32 -26.43 -5.14
C ASP A 203 -0.91 -25.99 -4.69
N VAL A 204 0.14 -26.29 -5.48
CA VAL A 204 1.50 -25.79 -5.22
C VAL A 204 1.58 -24.27 -5.44
N ALA A 205 0.95 -23.76 -6.49
CA ALA A 205 0.88 -22.32 -6.75
C ALA A 205 0.20 -21.57 -5.58
N PHE A 206 -0.90 -22.12 -5.07
CA PHE A 206 -1.59 -21.62 -3.88
C PHE A 206 -0.65 -21.53 -2.67
N ALA A 207 0.03 -22.63 -2.33
CA ALA A 207 0.97 -22.67 -1.23
C ALA A 207 2.15 -21.69 -1.39
N ARG A 208 2.64 -21.49 -2.63
CA ARG A 208 3.73 -20.54 -2.92
C ARG A 208 3.29 -19.09 -2.69
N CYS A 209 2.10 -18.70 -3.13
CA CYS A 209 1.62 -17.34 -2.90
C CYS A 209 1.43 -17.04 -1.40
N LEU A 210 0.95 -18.01 -0.62
CA LEU A 210 0.91 -17.90 0.85
C LEU A 210 2.31 -17.72 1.44
N ARG A 211 3.31 -18.47 0.97
CA ARG A 211 4.70 -18.35 1.42
C ARG A 211 5.32 -16.99 1.08
N PHE A 212 4.91 -16.35 0.00
CA PHE A 212 5.31 -14.97 -0.32
C PHE A 212 4.57 -13.92 0.55
N GLY A 213 3.60 -14.34 1.36
CA GLY A 213 2.81 -13.46 2.22
C GLY A 213 1.66 -12.76 1.50
N GLY A 214 1.15 -13.38 0.43
CA GLY A 214 -0.04 -13.00 -0.33
C GLY A 214 -0.97 -14.21 -0.52
N HIS A 215 -1.76 -14.23 -1.59
CA HIS A 215 -2.60 -15.36 -1.99
C HIS A 215 -2.62 -15.48 -3.52
N LEU A 216 -3.18 -16.55 -4.09
CA LEU A 216 -3.43 -16.57 -5.54
C LEU A 216 -4.38 -15.43 -5.91
N ALA A 217 -4.10 -14.76 -7.02
CA ALA A 217 -4.76 -13.51 -7.38
C ALA A 217 -6.26 -13.67 -7.57
N THR A 218 -7.01 -12.71 -7.02
CA THR A 218 -8.45 -12.60 -7.16
C THR A 218 -8.77 -11.43 -8.09
N PHE A 219 -9.87 -11.54 -8.84
CA PHE A 219 -10.32 -10.52 -9.79
C PHE A 219 -11.76 -10.19 -9.44
N GLU A 220 -11.93 -9.26 -8.49
CA GLU A 220 -13.22 -8.88 -7.91
C GLU A 220 -13.95 -7.87 -8.83
N THR A 221 -13.22 -7.26 -9.76
CA THR A 221 -13.73 -6.30 -10.75
C THR A 221 -13.40 -6.70 -12.20
N LEU A 222 -14.20 -6.23 -13.16
CA LEU A 222 -13.97 -6.44 -14.59
C LEU A 222 -12.64 -5.81 -15.02
N GLU A 223 -12.34 -4.64 -14.50
CA GLU A 223 -11.16 -3.85 -14.82
C GLU A 223 -9.86 -4.56 -14.40
N GLU A 224 -9.84 -5.21 -13.24
CA GLU A 224 -8.70 -6.03 -12.79
C GLU A 224 -8.42 -7.16 -13.78
N ALA A 225 -9.46 -7.88 -14.20
CA ALA A 225 -9.33 -9.01 -15.11
C ALA A 225 -8.86 -8.54 -16.51
N MET A 226 -9.42 -7.43 -17.01
CA MET A 226 -9.03 -6.86 -18.30
C MET A 226 -7.58 -6.39 -18.31
N LEU A 227 -7.15 -5.67 -17.26
CA LEU A 227 -5.78 -5.21 -17.15
C LEU A 227 -4.79 -6.37 -17.07
N MET A 228 -5.12 -7.40 -16.29
CA MET A 228 -4.28 -8.58 -16.20
C MET A 228 -4.19 -9.28 -17.56
N LYS A 229 -5.30 -9.46 -18.26
CA LYS A 229 -5.32 -10.03 -19.62
C LYS A 229 -4.44 -9.24 -20.60
N ASP A 230 -4.54 -7.91 -20.60
CA ASP A 230 -3.69 -7.04 -21.42
C ASP A 230 -2.20 -7.20 -21.08
N THR A 231 -1.89 -7.24 -19.77
CA THR A 231 -0.54 -7.47 -19.26
C THR A 231 0.02 -8.80 -19.74
N LEU A 232 -0.71 -9.90 -19.56
CA LEU A 232 -0.28 -11.24 -19.96
C LEU A 232 -0.13 -11.35 -21.49
N THR A 233 -1.01 -10.72 -22.25
CA THR A 233 -0.93 -10.66 -23.72
C THR A 233 0.34 -9.92 -24.16
N THR A 234 0.65 -8.80 -23.52
CA THR A 234 1.84 -7.99 -23.81
C THR A 234 3.14 -8.69 -23.45
N MET A 235 3.14 -9.52 -22.40
CA MET A 235 4.29 -10.33 -22.02
C MET A 235 4.68 -11.38 -23.08
N ARG A 236 3.75 -11.77 -23.97
CA ARG A 236 3.98 -12.73 -25.08
C ARG A 236 4.66 -14.04 -24.65
N THR A 237 4.37 -14.52 -23.44
CA THR A 237 4.94 -15.77 -22.92
C THR A 237 4.28 -17.00 -23.50
N GLY A 238 3.01 -16.91 -23.93
CA GLY A 238 2.19 -18.05 -24.34
C GLY A 238 1.85 -19.01 -23.19
N VAL A 239 2.14 -18.62 -21.95
CA VAL A 239 1.95 -19.43 -20.75
C VAL A 239 0.55 -19.18 -20.18
N SER A 240 -0.14 -20.21 -19.71
CA SER A 240 -1.37 -20.07 -18.91
C SER A 240 -1.04 -19.89 -17.43
N TYR A 241 -1.92 -19.25 -16.66
CA TYR A 241 -1.62 -18.87 -15.28
C TYR A 241 -2.72 -19.27 -14.30
N PHE A 242 -2.39 -20.02 -13.25
CA PHE A 242 -3.30 -20.25 -12.13
C PHE A 242 -3.62 -18.96 -11.37
N VAL A 243 -4.88 -18.83 -10.97
CA VAL A 243 -5.42 -17.72 -10.16
C VAL A 243 -6.32 -18.26 -9.03
N GLY A 244 -6.80 -17.39 -8.14
CA GLY A 244 -7.38 -17.77 -6.85
C GLY A 244 -8.81 -18.30 -6.88
N GLY A 245 -9.37 -18.54 -8.06
CA GLY A 245 -10.74 -19.06 -8.22
C GLY A 245 -10.80 -20.55 -7.95
N ARG A 246 -11.79 -20.98 -7.15
CA ARG A 246 -12.04 -22.39 -6.84
C ARG A 246 -13.51 -22.73 -7.01
N ASN A 247 -13.81 -23.84 -7.66
CA ASN A 247 -15.16 -24.39 -7.70
C ASN A 247 -15.40 -25.23 -6.42
N ILE A 248 -16.34 -24.79 -5.57
CA ILE A 248 -16.68 -25.49 -4.33
C ILE A 248 -17.88 -26.44 -4.49
N ASN A 249 -18.63 -26.31 -5.58
CA ASN A 249 -19.77 -27.17 -5.87
C ASN A 249 -20.01 -27.27 -7.38
N ARG A 250 -19.32 -28.21 -8.03
CA ARG A 250 -19.46 -28.43 -9.47
C ARG A 250 -20.76 -29.12 -9.90
N ARG A 251 -21.53 -29.68 -8.95
CA ARG A 251 -22.85 -30.27 -9.25
C ARG A 251 -23.87 -29.19 -9.60
N LYS A 252 -23.62 -27.95 -9.18
CA LYS A 252 -24.40 -26.79 -9.58
C LYS A 252 -24.14 -26.49 -11.07
N PRO A 253 -25.17 -26.23 -11.89
CA PRO A 253 -24.97 -25.79 -13.27
C PRO A 253 -24.06 -24.54 -13.33
N GLY A 254 -22.97 -24.61 -14.11
CA GLY A 254 -21.96 -23.56 -14.18
C GLY A 254 -20.99 -23.48 -12.98
N GLY A 255 -21.12 -24.37 -11.99
CA GLY A 255 -20.29 -24.42 -10.79
C GLY A 255 -20.64 -23.38 -9.71
N ASP A 256 -20.06 -23.55 -8.53
CA ASP A 256 -20.06 -22.53 -7.46
C ASP A 256 -18.63 -22.02 -7.29
N TRP A 257 -18.29 -20.99 -8.07
CA TRP A 257 -16.95 -20.44 -8.10
C TRP A 257 -16.76 -19.34 -7.05
N ARG A 258 -15.71 -19.49 -6.26
CA ARG A 258 -15.35 -18.58 -5.17
C ARG A 258 -13.93 -18.08 -5.30
N TRP A 259 -13.71 -16.83 -4.92
CA TRP A 259 -12.39 -16.29 -4.69
C TRP A 259 -11.89 -16.71 -3.31
N ILE A 260 -10.68 -17.27 -3.22
CA ILE A 260 -10.03 -17.59 -1.95
C ILE A 260 -9.10 -16.45 -1.56
N LYS A 261 -9.42 -15.75 -0.47
CA LYS A 261 -8.67 -14.60 0.04
C LYS A 261 -8.54 -14.66 1.55
N GLN A 262 -7.30 -14.80 2.04
CA GLN A 262 -6.97 -14.78 3.48
C GLN A 262 -7.83 -15.73 4.34
N GLY A 263 -8.12 -16.94 3.84
CA GLY A 263 -8.93 -17.93 4.55
C GLY A 263 -10.46 -17.72 4.43
N THR A 264 -10.89 -16.69 3.71
CA THR A 264 -12.29 -16.46 3.36
C THR A 264 -12.59 -16.86 1.92
N MET A 265 -13.84 -17.24 1.66
CA MET A 265 -14.34 -17.53 0.32
C MET A 265 -15.48 -16.56 -0.01
N THR A 266 -15.31 -15.75 -1.06
CA THR A 266 -16.34 -14.82 -1.55
C THR A 266 -16.89 -15.30 -2.89
N ASN A 267 -18.16 -15.00 -3.16
CA ASN A 267 -18.75 -15.27 -4.47
C ASN A 267 -17.96 -14.54 -5.56
N MET A 268 -17.69 -15.22 -6.67
CA MET A 268 -17.24 -14.52 -7.87
C MET A 268 -18.36 -13.59 -8.34
N THR A 269 -18.08 -12.30 -8.32
CA THR A 269 -18.98 -11.21 -8.74
C THR A 269 -18.93 -10.98 -10.26
N TYR A 270 -17.87 -11.45 -10.91
CA TYR A 270 -17.62 -11.29 -12.34
C TYR A 270 -17.27 -12.64 -12.96
N PHE A 271 -17.94 -12.97 -14.07
CA PHE A 271 -17.75 -14.21 -14.81
C PHE A 271 -17.19 -13.88 -16.20
N ALA A 272 -15.96 -14.30 -16.48
CA ALA A 272 -15.27 -14.12 -17.76
C ALA A 272 -14.82 -15.44 -18.37
N PHE A 273 -15.63 -16.48 -18.18
CA PHE A 273 -15.32 -17.80 -18.70
C PHE A 273 -15.25 -17.80 -20.23
N GLY A 274 -14.36 -18.65 -20.75
CA GLY A 274 -14.29 -18.96 -22.17
C GLY A 274 -15.56 -19.59 -22.70
N SER A 275 -15.68 -19.66 -24.02
CA SER A 275 -16.83 -20.32 -24.64
C SER A 275 -16.81 -21.81 -24.28
N GLY A 276 -17.89 -22.32 -23.68
CA GLY A 276 -18.00 -23.71 -23.24
C GLY A 276 -17.44 -23.98 -21.84
N GLU A 277 -16.96 -22.96 -21.13
CA GLU A 277 -16.43 -23.07 -19.78
C GLU A 277 -17.44 -22.58 -18.71
N PRO A 278 -17.33 -23.07 -17.45
CA PRO A 278 -16.49 -24.18 -16.99
C PRO A 278 -17.00 -25.54 -17.50
N ASN A 279 -16.08 -26.47 -17.83
CA ASN A 279 -16.43 -27.76 -18.43
C ASN A 279 -16.14 -28.99 -17.54
N GLY A 280 -15.64 -28.79 -16.32
CA GLY A 280 -15.30 -29.83 -15.37
C GLY A 280 -16.49 -30.68 -14.93
N THR A 281 -16.27 -31.98 -14.76
CA THR A 281 -17.31 -32.96 -14.39
C THR A 281 -16.97 -33.68 -13.08
N GLU A 282 -17.86 -34.58 -12.63
CA GLU A 282 -17.53 -35.47 -11.50
C GLU A 282 -16.41 -36.45 -11.87
N GLN A 283 -16.41 -36.98 -13.09
CA GLN A 283 -15.44 -37.96 -13.59
C GLN A 283 -14.10 -37.31 -13.99
N SER A 284 -14.11 -36.06 -14.42
CA SER A 284 -12.91 -35.27 -14.68
C SER A 284 -12.99 -33.91 -13.96
N PRO A 285 -12.69 -33.88 -12.64
CA PRO A 285 -12.70 -32.68 -11.81
C PRO A 285 -11.81 -31.56 -12.36
N GLN A 286 -12.35 -30.35 -12.53
CA GLN A 286 -11.59 -29.15 -12.89
C GLN A 286 -12.00 -27.98 -11.97
N ASP A 287 -11.53 -27.99 -10.71
CA ASP A 287 -12.00 -27.03 -9.71
C ASP A 287 -11.08 -25.83 -9.49
N CYS A 288 -10.00 -25.70 -10.26
CA CYS A 288 -9.10 -24.56 -10.18
C CYS A 288 -9.31 -23.64 -11.38
N LEU A 289 -9.10 -22.34 -11.17
CA LEU A 289 -9.25 -21.34 -12.23
C LEU A 289 -7.89 -20.98 -12.84
N MET A 290 -7.85 -20.82 -14.16
CA MET A 290 -6.70 -20.28 -14.85
C MET A 290 -7.09 -19.18 -15.84
N PHE A 291 -6.14 -18.29 -16.10
CA PHE A 291 -6.11 -17.54 -17.35
C PHE A 291 -5.49 -18.42 -18.45
N TYR A 292 -6.30 -18.81 -19.44
CA TYR A 292 -5.85 -19.71 -20.50
C TYR A 292 -5.30 -18.96 -21.70
N ALA A 293 -4.00 -19.13 -21.99
CA ALA A 293 -3.33 -18.42 -23.09
C ALA A 293 -3.96 -18.72 -24.46
N GLY A 294 -4.41 -19.96 -24.69
CA GLY A 294 -4.98 -20.41 -25.97
C GLY A 294 -6.32 -19.76 -26.34
N ASP A 295 -7.05 -19.20 -25.36
CA ASP A 295 -8.31 -18.47 -25.56
C ASP A 295 -8.16 -16.99 -25.17
N GLY A 296 -6.99 -16.42 -25.46
CA GLY A 296 -6.69 -15.02 -25.22
C GLY A 296 -6.88 -14.62 -23.75
N TYR A 297 -6.44 -15.47 -22.82
CA TYR A 297 -6.54 -15.27 -21.38
C TYR A 297 -7.97 -15.00 -20.89
N LYS A 298 -8.95 -15.75 -21.40
CA LYS A 298 -10.24 -15.90 -20.70
C LYS A 298 -10.11 -16.90 -19.55
N PHE A 299 -11.08 -16.88 -18.64
CA PHE A 299 -11.11 -17.85 -17.55
C PHE A 299 -11.49 -19.24 -18.07
N HIS A 300 -10.70 -20.22 -17.68
CA HIS A 300 -10.96 -21.63 -17.92
C HIS A 300 -10.81 -22.36 -16.61
N ASP A 301 -11.60 -23.40 -16.43
CA ASP A 301 -11.37 -24.31 -15.33
C ASP A 301 -10.20 -25.26 -15.66
N ALA A 302 -9.59 -25.81 -14.60
CA ALA A 302 -8.41 -26.62 -14.69
C ALA A 302 -8.36 -27.65 -13.56
N LYS A 303 -7.74 -28.79 -13.84
CA LYS A 303 -7.38 -29.77 -12.81
C LYS A 303 -6.40 -29.11 -11.82
N CYS A 304 -6.72 -29.09 -10.53
CA CYS A 304 -5.86 -28.48 -9.51
C CYS A 304 -4.50 -29.18 -9.36
N SER A 305 -4.44 -30.48 -9.64
CA SER A 305 -3.18 -31.25 -9.71
C SER A 305 -2.45 -31.09 -11.05
N GLY A 306 -3.09 -30.48 -12.06
CA GLY A 306 -2.53 -30.27 -13.38
C GLY A 306 -1.39 -29.26 -13.37
N MET A 307 -0.29 -29.58 -14.04
CA MET A 307 0.90 -28.73 -14.08
C MET A 307 0.79 -27.67 -15.19
N ILE A 308 0.63 -26.41 -14.81
CA ILE A 308 0.53 -25.27 -15.73
C ILE A 308 1.78 -24.40 -15.59
N GLY A 309 2.17 -23.72 -16.68
CA GLY A 309 3.44 -22.97 -16.79
C GLY A 309 3.57 -21.71 -15.93
N GLY A 310 2.52 -21.28 -15.23
CA GLY A 310 2.60 -20.09 -14.39
C GLY A 310 1.46 -19.93 -13.39
N TYR A 311 1.62 -18.94 -12.52
CA TYR A 311 0.62 -18.53 -11.54
C TYR A 311 0.80 -17.06 -11.16
N ILE A 312 -0.27 -16.45 -10.62
CA ILE A 312 -0.28 -15.03 -10.25
C ILE A 312 -0.64 -14.92 -8.78
N CYS A 313 0.22 -14.25 -8.00
CA CYS A 313 -0.04 -13.94 -6.61
C CYS A 313 -0.53 -12.49 -6.46
N GLU A 314 -1.44 -12.26 -5.53
CA GLU A 314 -1.91 -10.94 -5.10
C GLU A 314 -1.52 -10.67 -3.65
N PHE A 315 -1.19 -9.42 -3.32
CA PHE A 315 -0.69 -9.02 -1.99
C PHE A 315 -1.40 -7.82 -1.40
#